data_AF-A0A8S2MI94-F1
#
_entry.id   AF-A0A8S2MI94-F1
#
_cell.length_a   1.000
_cell.length_b   1.000
_cell.length_c   1.000
_cell.angle_alpha   90.00
_cell.angle_beta   90.00
_cell.angle_gamma   90.00
#
_symmetry.space_group_name_H-M   'P 1'
#
loop_
_entity.id
_entity.type
_entity.pdbx_description
1 polymer ?
#
loop_
_entity_poly.entity_id
_entity_poly.type
_entity_poly.pdbx_seq_one_letter_code
_entity_poly.pdbx_strand_id
1 'polypeptide(L)'
;MRLASNFFASLPNFKLQKHEHAFKIDIPNDWTWFFLSRNQLFLFFQDPVHIVTKWRNRLLSSTADLYIGNDKISMAHIEQLINNNHYTKLDHGLTKSDIQPKDRQNYNSCIKLISDDVINLLNDSRGTNGTVVYLTLLKMIVKAYIDKSTSIHERIKSAWCVVFVCRLWWSSLEKKSALKSSKISQTINERKNKINKYFITRPAYISVEMNAHNSLYLVLLVKQRHLPKQTLINLHLFNSQPCESLFRDARSLSSTFSTVVNFTVKDFIRRSQKLSILNQFRYNQLEKDLSFPIHHKHKREHLLPSSHQLDEIDALDIQQLILNAYEQALNLVKHSKLLDTLNEHKINCLDDLGNYIFNVLNTNSRMINYSFRTENNTSEEFGLDEENDDNDVVDYASDQLIDEIPFDPQNENVSDDDESILNSTKSDFNGMRIVDNINPALRQSYFKVKINNNIKYLHKQSACWLQSNQMKKLSSDRLSRVMQQTSDHNY
;
A
#
# COMPACT_ATOMS: atom_id res chain seq x y z
N MET A 1 -8.86 -6.93 13.49
CA MET A 1 -7.45 -7.36 13.25
C MET A 1 -6.91 -8.28 14.32
N ARG A 2 -6.81 -7.92 15.61
CA ARG A 2 -6.28 -8.82 16.68
C ARG A 2 -6.88 -10.23 16.71
N LEU A 3 -8.20 -10.37 16.51
CA LEU A 3 -8.88 -11.68 16.43
C LEU A 3 -8.42 -12.50 15.22
N ALA A 4 -8.29 -11.87 14.05
CA ALA A 4 -7.81 -12.52 12.83
C ALA A 4 -6.31 -12.84 12.91
N SER A 5 -5.49 -11.93 13.45
CA SER A 5 -4.04 -12.14 13.63
C SER A 5 -3.74 -13.30 14.58
N ASN A 6 -4.46 -13.41 15.70
CA ASN A 6 -4.34 -14.58 16.57
C ASN A 6 -4.85 -15.85 15.91
N PHE A 7 -5.96 -15.79 15.17
CA PHE A 7 -6.52 -16.93 14.44
C PHE A 7 -5.54 -17.49 13.39
N PHE A 8 -4.91 -16.63 12.58
CA PHE A 8 -3.92 -17.06 11.59
C PHE A 8 -2.61 -17.52 12.22
N ALA A 9 -2.20 -16.90 13.34
CA ALA A 9 -1.02 -17.32 14.08
C ALA A 9 -1.21 -18.67 14.81
N SER A 10 -2.42 -18.96 15.29
CA SER A 10 -2.72 -20.21 16.01
C SER A 10 -3.08 -21.36 15.10
N LEU A 11 -3.60 -21.09 13.89
CA LEU A 11 -4.04 -22.11 12.94
C LEU A 11 -3.52 -21.82 11.51
N PRO A 12 -2.20 -21.88 11.28
CA PRO A 12 -1.59 -21.48 10.01
C PRO A 12 -2.01 -22.36 8.81
N ASN A 13 -2.51 -23.57 9.06
CA ASN A 13 -2.96 -24.53 8.04
C ASN A 13 -4.49 -24.75 8.04
N PHE A 14 -5.26 -23.84 8.65
CA PHE A 14 -6.71 -23.97 8.68
C PHE A 14 -7.32 -23.85 7.27
N LYS A 15 -8.11 -24.84 6.86
CA LYS A 15 -8.83 -24.79 5.58
C LYS A 15 -10.03 -23.85 5.70
N LEU A 16 -9.79 -22.55 5.53
CA LEU A 16 -10.79 -21.47 5.61
C LEU A 16 -12.05 -21.77 4.78
N GLN A 17 -11.89 -22.41 3.62
CA GLN A 17 -12.96 -22.75 2.68
C GLN A 17 -13.93 -23.83 3.19
N LYS A 18 -13.53 -24.60 4.21
CA LYS A 18 -14.34 -25.67 4.80
C LYS A 18 -15.01 -25.26 6.12
N HIS A 19 -14.85 -24.01 6.53
CA HIS A 19 -15.45 -23.51 7.76
C HIS A 19 -16.98 -23.42 7.62
N GLU A 20 -17.71 -23.76 8.68
CA GLU A 20 -19.19 -23.74 8.70
C GLU A 20 -19.77 -22.34 8.44
N HIS A 21 -19.16 -21.31 9.04
CA HIS A 21 -19.50 -19.90 8.85
C HIS A 21 -18.86 -19.24 7.61
N ALA A 22 -18.26 -20.01 6.69
CA ALA A 22 -17.78 -19.41 5.45
C ALA A 22 -18.96 -18.88 4.62
N PHE A 23 -18.81 -17.67 4.08
CA PHE A 23 -19.72 -17.16 3.07
C PHE A 23 -19.67 -18.08 1.85
N LYS A 24 -20.83 -18.34 1.26
CA LYS A 24 -20.96 -19.16 0.06
C LYS A 24 -21.54 -18.30 -1.06
N ILE A 25 -20.96 -18.42 -2.24
CA ILE A 25 -21.49 -17.82 -3.46
C ILE A 25 -21.65 -18.86 -4.56
N ASP A 26 -22.72 -18.72 -5.33
CA ASP A 26 -22.87 -19.40 -6.60
C ASP A 26 -22.03 -18.70 -7.67
N ILE A 27 -21.09 -19.45 -8.24
CA ILE A 27 -20.22 -19.01 -9.34
C ILE A 27 -20.50 -19.90 -10.55
N PRO A 28 -20.92 -19.33 -11.70
CA PRO A 28 -21.07 -20.07 -12.94
C PRO A 28 -19.77 -20.78 -13.35
N ASN A 29 -19.88 -22.00 -13.90
CA ASN A 29 -18.71 -22.84 -14.22
C ASN A 29 -17.90 -22.28 -15.40
N ASP A 30 -18.52 -21.46 -16.24
CA ASP A 30 -17.94 -20.78 -17.40
C ASP A 30 -17.12 -19.54 -17.01
N TRP A 31 -17.08 -19.14 -15.74
CA TRP A 31 -16.28 -17.99 -15.30
C TRP A 31 -14.81 -18.35 -15.09
N THR A 32 -14.14 -18.63 -16.20
CA THR A 32 -12.70 -18.92 -16.29
C THR A 32 -11.82 -17.75 -15.85
N TRP A 33 -12.38 -16.54 -15.77
CA TRP A 33 -11.69 -15.30 -15.44
C TRP A 33 -11.79 -14.92 -13.95
N PHE A 34 -12.64 -15.62 -13.17
CA PHE A 34 -12.85 -15.38 -11.74
C PHE A 34 -12.18 -16.46 -10.89
N PHE A 35 -11.23 -16.08 -10.03
CA PHE A 35 -10.33 -17.02 -9.37
C PHE A 35 -10.62 -17.27 -7.88
N LEU A 36 -11.55 -16.55 -7.25
CA LEU A 36 -11.87 -16.80 -5.85
C LEU A 36 -12.70 -18.08 -5.70
N SER A 37 -12.40 -18.88 -4.67
CA SER A 37 -13.21 -20.05 -4.33
C SER A 37 -14.61 -19.63 -3.88
N ARG A 38 -15.61 -20.49 -4.18
CA ARG A 38 -17.03 -20.32 -3.80
C ARG A 38 -17.25 -20.10 -2.31
N ASN A 39 -16.37 -20.63 -1.47
CA ASN A 39 -16.44 -20.48 -0.03
C ASN A 39 -15.30 -19.57 0.44
N GLN A 40 -15.63 -18.51 1.18
CA GLN A 40 -14.66 -17.59 1.78
C GLN A 40 -15.07 -17.28 3.22
N LEU A 41 -14.14 -17.45 4.17
CA LEU A 41 -14.34 -17.00 5.54
C LEU A 41 -14.00 -15.51 5.71
N PHE A 42 -12.99 -15.04 4.98
CA PHE A 42 -12.52 -13.66 5.00
C PHE A 42 -12.36 -13.14 3.58
N LEU A 43 -12.64 -11.85 3.38
CA LEU A 43 -12.34 -11.12 2.16
C LEU A 43 -11.21 -10.12 2.44
N PHE A 44 -10.16 -10.17 1.63
CA PHE A 44 -8.94 -9.40 1.85
C PHE A 44 -8.83 -8.24 0.86
N PHE A 45 -9.17 -7.03 1.30
CA PHE A 45 -8.97 -5.82 0.50
C PHE A 45 -7.60 -5.21 0.77
N GLN A 46 -6.89 -4.90 -0.31
CA GLN A 46 -5.67 -4.09 -0.31
C GLN A 46 -6.05 -2.62 -0.40
N ASP A 47 -5.26 -1.75 0.20
CA ASP A 47 -5.57 -0.32 0.20
C ASP A 47 -5.41 0.29 -1.22
N PRO A 48 -6.50 0.76 -1.84
CA PRO A 48 -6.46 1.36 -3.17
C PRO A 48 -5.62 2.64 -3.24
N VAL A 49 -5.52 3.45 -2.18
CA VAL A 49 -4.66 4.64 -2.14
C VAL A 49 -3.20 4.24 -2.29
N HIS A 50 -2.78 3.19 -1.56
CA HIS A 50 -1.42 2.66 -1.67
C HIS A 50 -1.17 1.96 -3.00
N ILE A 51 -2.17 1.32 -3.62
CA ILE A 51 -2.03 0.78 -4.97
C ILE A 51 -1.71 1.92 -5.95
N VAL A 52 -2.47 3.02 -5.90
CA VAL A 52 -2.28 4.18 -6.79
C VAL A 52 -0.91 4.83 -6.58
N THR A 53 -0.49 5.05 -5.33
CA THR A 53 0.83 5.64 -5.05
C THR A 53 1.98 4.70 -5.46
N LYS A 54 1.84 3.38 -5.30
CA LYS A 54 2.84 2.40 -5.81
C LYS A 54 2.98 2.47 -7.33
N TRP A 55 1.88 2.59 -8.06
CA TRP A 55 1.92 2.75 -9.52
C TRP A 55 2.57 4.08 -9.92
N ARG A 56 2.27 5.19 -9.24
CA ARG A 56 2.97 6.47 -9.46
C ARG A 56 4.47 6.34 -9.18
N ASN A 57 4.85 5.76 -8.04
CA ASN A 57 6.25 5.63 -7.66
C ASN A 57 7.01 4.71 -8.63
N ARG A 58 6.33 3.69 -9.20
CA ARG A 58 6.90 2.87 -10.26
C ARG A 58 7.15 3.67 -11.54
N LEU A 59 6.26 4.58 -11.92
CA LEU A 59 6.44 5.49 -13.06
C LEU A 59 7.62 6.46 -12.85
N LEU A 60 7.88 6.86 -11.61
CA LEU A 60 8.98 7.74 -11.21
C LEU A 60 10.32 7.04 -11.03
N SER A 61 10.32 5.70 -10.99
CA SER A 61 11.51 4.91 -10.65
C SER A 61 12.48 4.84 -11.82
N SER A 62 13.77 5.13 -11.56
CA SER A 62 14.85 4.99 -12.54
C SER A 62 15.15 3.53 -12.91
N THR A 63 14.72 2.57 -12.09
CA THR A 63 14.94 1.14 -12.35
C THR A 63 13.84 0.51 -13.19
N ALA A 64 12.73 1.23 -13.41
CA ALA A 64 11.59 0.78 -14.20
C ALA A 64 11.71 1.27 -15.64
N ASP A 65 11.50 0.37 -16.60
CA ASP A 65 11.37 0.70 -18.01
C ASP A 65 10.02 0.20 -18.48
N LEU A 66 8.92 0.89 -18.18
CA LEU A 66 7.56 0.38 -18.40
C LEU A 66 7.16 0.42 -19.90
N TYR A 67 6.59 -0.67 -20.42
CA TYR A 67 6.07 -0.74 -21.81
C TYR A 67 4.78 -1.54 -21.89
N ILE A 68 3.72 -0.96 -22.46
CA ILE A 68 2.52 -1.69 -22.86
C ILE A 68 2.64 -2.02 -24.35
N GLY A 69 2.81 -3.30 -24.69
CA GLY A 69 3.01 -3.71 -26.07
C GLY A 69 4.31 -3.16 -26.66
N ASN A 70 4.22 -2.18 -27.55
CA ASN A 70 5.35 -1.42 -28.08
C ASN A 70 5.38 0.05 -27.60
N ASP A 71 4.37 0.48 -26.87
CA ASP A 71 4.27 1.85 -26.39
C ASP A 71 5.04 2.01 -25.07
N LYS A 72 5.97 2.97 -25.06
CA LYS A 72 6.73 3.31 -23.85
C LYS A 72 5.85 4.09 -22.89
N ILE A 73 5.88 3.72 -21.62
CA ILE A 73 5.33 4.51 -20.52
C ILE A 73 6.47 5.27 -19.88
N SER A 74 6.35 6.60 -19.81
CA SER A 74 7.41 7.44 -19.27
C SER A 74 6.88 8.69 -18.59
N MET A 75 7.51 9.05 -17.47
CA MET A 75 7.29 10.34 -16.82
C MET A 75 7.82 11.52 -17.65
N ALA A 76 8.78 11.27 -18.54
CA ALA A 76 9.30 12.29 -19.45
C ALA A 76 8.21 12.88 -20.35
N HIS A 77 7.17 12.10 -20.70
CA HIS A 77 6.03 12.61 -21.48
C HIS A 77 5.26 13.69 -20.68
N ILE A 78 5.14 13.53 -19.37
CA ILE A 78 4.47 14.49 -18.48
C ILE A 78 5.37 15.70 -18.22
N GLU A 79 6.68 15.48 -18.07
CA GLU A 79 7.64 16.58 -17.95
C GLU A 79 7.69 17.45 -19.21
N GLN A 80 7.62 16.83 -20.39
CA GLN A 80 7.51 17.53 -21.67
C GLN A 80 6.22 18.34 -21.72
N LEU A 81 5.09 17.81 -21.25
CA LEU A 81 3.83 18.56 -21.17
C LEU A 81 3.96 19.81 -20.29
N ILE A 82 4.58 19.68 -19.11
CA ILE A 82 4.78 20.79 -18.15
C ILE A 82 5.73 21.87 -18.70
N ASN A 83 6.76 21.46 -19.44
CA ASN A 83 7.76 22.37 -19.99
C ASN A 83 7.40 22.87 -21.41
N ASN A 84 6.25 22.45 -21.97
CA ASN A 84 5.84 22.85 -23.31
C ASN A 84 5.33 24.31 -23.28
N ASN A 85 5.83 25.14 -24.19
CA ASN A 85 5.41 26.54 -24.30
C ASN A 85 3.97 26.70 -24.82
N HIS A 86 3.36 25.65 -25.40
CA HIS A 86 1.99 25.68 -25.91
C HIS A 86 0.92 25.51 -24.83
N TYR A 87 1.28 24.93 -23.68
CA TYR A 87 0.34 24.67 -22.60
C TYR A 87 0.77 25.39 -21.34
N THR A 88 -0.19 25.92 -20.60
CA THR A 88 0.03 26.61 -19.34
C THR A 88 -0.40 25.73 -18.18
N LYS A 89 -0.01 26.14 -16.97
CA LYS A 89 -0.47 25.51 -15.73
C LYS A 89 -2.01 25.52 -15.59
N LEU A 90 -2.70 26.46 -16.21
CA LEU A 90 -4.16 26.50 -16.18
C LEU A 90 -4.78 25.38 -17.03
N ASP A 91 -4.08 24.95 -18.08
CA ASP A 91 -4.54 23.88 -18.97
C ASP A 91 -4.32 22.51 -18.32
N HIS A 92 -3.13 22.26 -17.78
CA HIS A 92 -2.79 20.93 -17.25
C HIS A 92 -2.90 20.78 -15.73
N GLY A 93 -2.92 21.87 -14.95
CA GLY A 93 -3.03 21.85 -13.48
C GLY A 93 -1.79 21.35 -12.70
N LEU A 94 -0.83 20.73 -13.39
CA LEU A 94 0.42 20.19 -12.81
C LEU A 94 1.48 21.26 -12.45
N THR A 95 2.33 20.94 -11.47
CA THR A 95 3.58 21.65 -11.17
C THR A 95 4.78 20.70 -11.17
N LYS A 96 6.01 21.23 -11.31
CA LYS A 96 7.24 20.41 -11.29
C LYS A 96 7.37 19.55 -10.02
N SER A 97 6.86 20.00 -8.88
CA SER A 97 6.82 19.21 -7.65
C SER A 97 5.90 17.99 -7.72
N ASP A 98 4.87 17.98 -8.58
CA ASP A 98 3.95 16.84 -8.71
C ASP A 98 4.63 15.62 -9.36
N ILE A 99 5.68 15.86 -10.14
CA ILE A 99 6.52 14.84 -10.79
C ILE A 99 7.84 14.56 -10.05
N GLN A 100 8.06 15.16 -8.87
CA GLN A 100 9.27 14.92 -8.09
C GLN A 100 9.16 13.65 -7.24
N PRO A 101 10.23 12.82 -7.19
CA PRO A 101 10.23 11.56 -6.44
C PRO A 101 10.40 11.73 -4.92
N LYS A 102 10.70 12.94 -4.43
CA LYS A 102 11.00 13.21 -3.01
C LYS A 102 9.86 12.83 -2.07
N ASP A 103 8.61 13.10 -2.47
CA ASP A 103 7.44 12.73 -1.69
C ASP A 103 6.72 11.52 -2.32
N ARG A 104 7.12 10.33 -1.86
CA ARG A 104 6.57 9.02 -2.27
C ARG A 104 5.15 8.79 -1.74
N GLN A 105 4.68 9.55 -0.75
CA GLN A 105 3.36 9.41 -0.12
C GLN A 105 2.34 10.44 -0.64
N ASN A 106 2.74 11.32 -1.57
CA ASN A 106 1.87 12.36 -2.11
C ASN A 106 0.76 11.81 -3.01
N TYR A 107 -0.36 11.43 -2.40
CA TYR A 107 -1.56 11.01 -3.10
C TYR A 107 -2.20 12.14 -3.93
N ASN A 108 -2.12 13.40 -3.48
CA ASN A 108 -2.69 14.53 -4.22
C ASN A 108 -2.05 14.71 -5.60
N SER A 109 -0.73 14.52 -5.70
CA SER A 109 -0.05 14.54 -6.99
C SER A 109 -0.51 13.38 -7.88
N CYS A 110 -0.82 12.21 -7.32
CA CYS A 110 -1.43 11.12 -8.09
C CYS A 110 -2.76 11.57 -8.73
N ILE A 111 -3.64 12.20 -7.95
CA ILE A 111 -4.95 12.68 -8.43
C ILE A 111 -4.81 13.72 -9.55
N LYS A 112 -3.87 14.66 -9.41
CA LYS A 112 -3.63 15.65 -10.48
C LYS A 112 -3.11 15.01 -11.76
N LEU A 113 -2.21 14.03 -11.66
CA LEU A 113 -1.64 13.33 -12.83
C LEU A 113 -2.68 12.58 -13.65
N ILE A 114 -3.79 12.16 -13.03
CA ILE A 114 -4.87 11.42 -13.69
C ILE A 114 -6.08 12.30 -14.05
N SER A 115 -5.94 13.63 -14.01
CA SER A 115 -7.01 14.53 -14.43
C SER A 115 -7.37 14.31 -15.90
N ASP A 116 -8.63 14.60 -16.27
CA ASP A 116 -9.05 14.51 -17.67
C ASP A 116 -8.21 15.45 -18.54
N ASP A 117 -7.89 16.65 -18.05
CA ASP A 117 -7.09 17.63 -18.79
C ASP A 117 -5.71 17.07 -19.15
N VAL A 118 -5.00 16.47 -18.19
CA VAL A 118 -3.67 15.87 -18.44
C VAL A 118 -3.77 14.71 -19.42
N ILE A 119 -4.74 13.82 -19.26
CA ILE A 119 -4.92 12.65 -20.12
C ILE A 119 -5.25 13.09 -21.56
N ASN A 120 -6.15 14.06 -21.73
CA ASN A 120 -6.56 14.56 -23.04
C ASN A 120 -5.38 15.24 -23.77
N LEU A 121 -4.65 16.12 -23.07
CA LEU A 121 -3.48 16.82 -23.65
C LEU A 121 -2.37 15.84 -24.05
N LEU A 122 -2.17 14.78 -23.27
CA LEU A 122 -1.23 13.72 -23.64
C LEU A 122 -1.73 12.93 -24.85
N ASN A 123 -3.04 12.65 -24.94
CA ASN A 123 -3.62 11.90 -26.05
C ASN A 123 -3.46 12.61 -27.41
N ASP A 124 -3.41 13.95 -27.41
CA ASP A 124 -3.14 14.75 -28.61
C ASP A 124 -1.65 14.71 -29.05
N SER A 125 -0.77 14.30 -28.14
CA SER A 125 0.68 14.25 -28.39
C SER A 125 1.11 12.90 -28.99
N ARG A 126 2.00 12.91 -29.97
CA ARG A 126 2.49 11.66 -30.59
C ARG A 126 3.38 10.86 -29.65
N GLY A 127 3.18 9.55 -29.58
CA GLY A 127 4.07 8.62 -28.84
C GLY A 127 3.79 8.51 -27.35
N THR A 128 2.73 9.14 -26.84
CA THR A 128 2.34 9.13 -25.42
C THR A 128 1.31 8.06 -25.06
N ASN A 129 0.80 7.32 -26.05
CA ASN A 129 -0.29 6.34 -25.89
C ASN A 129 -0.10 5.41 -24.70
N GLY A 130 1.11 4.88 -24.50
CA GLY A 130 1.42 4.02 -23.36
C GLY A 130 1.18 4.73 -22.03
N THR A 131 1.69 5.96 -21.87
CA THR A 131 1.44 6.79 -20.68
C THR A 131 -0.03 7.13 -20.51
N VAL A 132 -0.76 7.43 -21.59
CA VAL A 132 -2.21 7.72 -21.57
C VAL A 132 -2.98 6.51 -21.03
N VAL A 133 -2.71 5.30 -21.56
CA VAL A 133 -3.31 4.06 -21.06
C VAL A 133 -2.95 3.87 -19.59
N TYR A 134 -1.68 4.02 -19.20
CA TYR A 134 -1.24 3.86 -17.82
C TYR A 134 -1.98 4.80 -16.85
N LEU A 135 -2.06 6.09 -17.16
CA LEU A 135 -2.77 7.07 -16.32
C LEU A 135 -4.28 6.79 -16.28
N THR A 136 -4.86 6.34 -17.40
CA THR A 136 -6.27 5.91 -17.47
C THR A 136 -6.52 4.74 -16.52
N LEU A 137 -5.62 3.76 -16.44
CA LEU A 137 -5.74 2.65 -15.49
C LEU A 137 -5.70 3.14 -14.03
N LEU A 138 -4.79 4.05 -13.67
CA LEU A 138 -4.79 4.66 -12.32
C LEU A 138 -6.11 5.37 -12.04
N LYS A 139 -6.65 6.11 -13.01
CA LYS A 139 -7.94 6.77 -12.89
C LYS A 139 -9.08 5.79 -12.63
N MET A 140 -9.09 4.66 -13.33
CA MET A 140 -10.09 3.62 -13.16
C MET A 140 -9.99 2.94 -11.78
N ILE A 141 -8.78 2.78 -11.22
CA ILE A 141 -8.59 2.31 -9.83
C ILE A 141 -9.23 3.30 -8.84
N VAL A 142 -8.99 4.60 -9.02
CA VAL A 142 -9.58 5.66 -8.16
C VAL A 142 -11.11 5.65 -8.27
N LYS A 143 -11.65 5.58 -9.50
CA LYS A 143 -13.10 5.49 -9.73
C LYS A 143 -13.72 4.25 -9.08
N ALA A 144 -13.06 3.11 -9.17
CA ALA A 144 -13.58 1.84 -8.64
C ALA A 144 -13.66 1.84 -7.11
N TYR A 145 -12.61 2.30 -6.42
CA TYR A 145 -12.46 2.03 -4.98
C TYR A 145 -12.42 3.26 -4.08
N ILE A 146 -12.21 4.47 -4.61
CA ILE A 146 -11.94 5.67 -3.79
C ILE A 146 -13.01 6.74 -3.96
N ASP A 147 -13.36 7.05 -5.21
CA ASP A 147 -14.40 8.04 -5.50
C ASP A 147 -15.73 7.58 -4.89
N LYS A 148 -16.45 8.49 -4.24
CA LYS A 148 -17.74 8.21 -3.57
C LYS A 148 -18.92 8.34 -4.52
N SER A 149 -18.75 9.09 -5.60
CA SER A 149 -19.82 9.41 -6.55
C SER A 149 -20.07 8.31 -7.58
N THR A 150 -19.11 7.39 -7.77
CA THR A 150 -19.21 6.30 -8.75
C THR A 150 -20.33 5.32 -8.42
N SER A 151 -21.15 4.99 -9.42
CA SER A 151 -22.18 3.95 -9.36
C SER A 151 -21.59 2.55 -9.21
N ILE A 152 -22.38 1.58 -8.77
CA ILE A 152 -21.88 0.22 -8.54
C ILE A 152 -21.50 -0.45 -9.87
N HIS A 153 -22.29 -0.25 -10.93
CA HIS A 153 -21.96 -0.74 -12.26
C HIS A 153 -20.59 -0.24 -12.72
N GLU A 154 -20.37 1.07 -12.64
CA GLU A 154 -19.13 1.68 -13.13
C GLU A 154 -17.92 1.27 -12.27
N ARG A 155 -18.10 1.04 -10.96
CA ARG A 155 -17.03 0.53 -10.09
C ARG A 155 -16.54 -0.84 -10.51
N ILE A 156 -17.46 -1.79 -10.71
CA ILE A 156 -17.09 -3.16 -11.08
C ILE A 156 -16.50 -3.16 -12.48
N LYS A 157 -17.09 -2.41 -13.41
CA LYS A 157 -16.58 -2.28 -14.79
C LYS A 157 -15.16 -1.71 -14.80
N SER A 158 -14.94 -0.64 -14.04
CA SER A 158 -13.61 -0.02 -13.92
C SER A 158 -12.58 -0.95 -13.29
N ALA A 159 -12.93 -1.63 -12.19
CA ALA A 159 -12.07 -2.59 -11.51
C ALA A 159 -11.61 -3.72 -12.44
N TRP A 160 -12.55 -4.34 -13.15
CA TRP A 160 -12.27 -5.48 -14.04
C TRP A 160 -11.56 -5.09 -15.33
N CYS A 161 -11.85 -3.92 -15.90
CA CYS A 161 -11.09 -3.42 -17.04
C CYS A 161 -9.61 -3.26 -16.69
N VAL A 162 -9.28 -2.72 -15.51
CA VAL A 162 -7.88 -2.63 -15.05
C VAL A 162 -7.25 -4.02 -14.92
N VAL A 163 -7.96 -5.00 -14.33
CA VAL A 163 -7.50 -6.39 -14.24
C VAL A 163 -7.20 -6.96 -15.63
N PHE A 164 -8.12 -6.81 -16.58
CA PHE A 164 -7.95 -7.36 -17.93
C PHE A 164 -6.79 -6.72 -18.67
N VAL A 165 -6.62 -5.40 -18.59
CA VAL A 165 -5.44 -4.75 -19.17
C VAL A 165 -4.14 -5.26 -18.52
N CYS A 166 -4.12 -5.42 -17.20
CA CYS A 166 -2.95 -5.99 -16.51
C CYS A 166 -2.65 -7.43 -16.95
N ARG A 167 -3.67 -8.28 -17.10
CA ARG A 167 -3.52 -9.67 -17.56
C ARG A 167 -3.01 -9.74 -19.00
N LEU A 168 -3.58 -8.93 -19.90
CA LEU A 168 -3.16 -8.82 -21.29
C LEU A 168 -1.70 -8.34 -21.37
N TRP A 169 -1.36 -7.31 -20.60
CA TRP A 169 -0.02 -6.74 -20.53
C TRP A 169 1.01 -7.75 -20.01
N TRP A 170 0.74 -8.39 -18.87
CA TRP A 170 1.62 -9.42 -18.32
C TRP A 170 1.83 -10.58 -19.29
N SER A 171 0.75 -11.10 -19.86
CA SER A 171 0.79 -12.24 -20.79
C SER A 171 1.64 -11.93 -22.03
N SER A 172 1.51 -10.72 -22.58
CA SER A 172 2.31 -10.28 -23.73
C SER A 172 3.80 -10.22 -23.40
N LEU A 173 4.17 -9.67 -22.25
CA LEU A 173 5.57 -9.60 -21.80
C LEU A 173 6.17 -10.99 -21.57
N GLU A 174 5.41 -11.89 -20.95
CA GLU A 174 5.84 -13.26 -20.70
C GLU A 174 6.12 -14.01 -22.01
N LYS A 175 5.21 -13.93 -22.99
CA LYS A 175 5.40 -14.56 -24.31
C LYS A 175 6.58 -13.96 -25.09
N LYS A 176 6.74 -12.63 -25.11
CA LYS A 176 7.91 -11.98 -25.72
C LYS A 176 9.22 -12.41 -25.06
N SER A 177 9.22 -12.61 -23.74
CA SER A 177 10.40 -13.08 -23.01
C SER A 177 10.75 -14.54 -23.32
N ALA A 178 9.73 -15.41 -23.46
CA ALA A 178 9.91 -16.82 -23.79
C ALA A 178 10.51 -17.02 -25.19
N LEU A 179 10.05 -16.26 -26.19
CA LEU A 179 10.58 -16.26 -27.55
C LEU A 179 12.10 -15.97 -27.60
N LYS A 180 12.56 -14.95 -26.87
CA LYS A 180 13.98 -14.57 -26.83
C LYS A 180 14.84 -15.61 -26.08
N SER A 181 14.28 -16.31 -25.11
CA SER A 181 14.99 -17.33 -24.32
C SER A 181 15.25 -18.65 -25.05
N SER A 182 14.54 -18.93 -26.16
CA SER A 182 14.85 -20.11 -26.99
C SER A 182 16.25 -20.04 -27.63
N LYS A 183 16.85 -18.85 -27.71
CA LYS A 183 18.16 -18.60 -28.32
C LYS A 183 19.31 -18.47 -27.31
N ILE A 184 19.03 -18.28 -26.02
CA ILE A 184 20.04 -18.08 -24.96
C ILE A 184 19.57 -18.80 -23.69
N SER A 185 20.45 -19.63 -23.12
CA SER A 185 20.30 -20.32 -21.83
C SER A 185 20.12 -19.31 -20.67
N GLN A 186 18.96 -18.66 -20.59
CA GLN A 186 18.60 -17.79 -19.47
C GLN A 186 17.88 -18.59 -18.39
N THR A 187 18.34 -18.43 -17.16
CA THR A 187 17.69 -19.00 -15.96
C THR A 187 16.29 -18.41 -15.76
N ILE A 188 15.42 -19.14 -15.04
CA ILE A 188 14.05 -18.69 -14.72
C ILE A 188 14.05 -17.34 -13.98
N ASN A 189 15.05 -17.10 -13.14
CA ASN A 189 15.18 -15.87 -12.35
C ASN A 189 15.49 -14.64 -13.22
N GLU A 190 16.35 -14.77 -14.23
CA GLU A 190 16.62 -13.69 -15.19
C GLU A 190 15.37 -13.29 -15.98
N ARG A 191 14.53 -14.27 -16.37
CA ARG A 191 13.27 -13.99 -17.06
C ARG A 191 12.31 -13.18 -16.17
N LYS A 192 12.20 -13.55 -14.89
CA LYS A 192 11.36 -12.85 -13.91
C LYS A 192 11.87 -11.41 -13.68
N ASN A 193 13.16 -11.23 -13.49
CA ASN A 193 13.76 -9.91 -13.30
C ASN A 193 13.53 -9.00 -14.52
N LYS A 194 13.59 -9.58 -15.72
CA LYS A 194 13.31 -8.87 -16.95
C LYS A 194 11.84 -8.41 -17.04
N ILE A 195 10.87 -9.30 -16.79
CA ILE A 195 9.45 -8.94 -16.81
C ILE A 195 9.15 -7.86 -15.76
N ASN A 196 9.69 -8.00 -14.55
CA ASN A 196 9.51 -7.03 -13.48
C ASN A 196 9.98 -5.63 -13.89
N LYS A 197 11.04 -5.52 -14.71
CA LYS A 197 11.52 -4.24 -15.24
C LYS A 197 10.50 -3.54 -16.14
N TYR A 198 9.78 -4.31 -16.96
CA TYR A 198 8.86 -3.81 -17.99
C TYR A 198 7.40 -3.69 -17.55
N PHE A 199 7.08 -4.14 -16.34
CA PHE A 199 5.73 -4.20 -15.79
C PHE A 199 5.63 -3.44 -14.46
N ILE A 200 4.40 -3.24 -13.98
CA ILE A 200 4.15 -2.85 -12.59
C ILE A 200 4.71 -3.88 -11.63
N THR A 201 4.91 -3.50 -10.37
CA THR A 201 5.42 -4.44 -9.37
C THR A 201 4.43 -5.58 -9.14
N ARG A 202 4.93 -6.80 -8.97
CA ARG A 202 4.09 -7.99 -8.73
C ARG A 202 3.11 -7.80 -7.56
N PRO A 203 3.50 -7.23 -6.40
CA PRO A 203 2.55 -6.97 -5.32
C PRO A 203 1.42 -6.02 -5.72
N ALA A 204 1.71 -4.99 -6.51
CA ALA A 204 0.70 -4.05 -6.99
C ALA A 204 -0.28 -4.72 -7.98
N TYR A 205 0.23 -5.57 -8.88
CA TYR A 205 -0.61 -6.37 -9.77
C TYR A 205 -1.56 -7.29 -9.00
N ILE A 206 -1.02 -8.07 -8.05
CA ILE A 206 -1.84 -8.98 -7.24
C ILE A 206 -2.85 -8.22 -6.38
N SER A 207 -2.52 -7.02 -5.91
CA SER A 207 -3.45 -6.18 -5.14
C SER A 207 -4.65 -5.72 -5.98
N VAL A 208 -4.43 -5.40 -7.25
CA VAL A 208 -5.51 -5.07 -8.20
C VAL A 208 -6.40 -6.28 -8.45
N GLU A 209 -5.80 -7.45 -8.70
CA GLU A 209 -6.54 -8.71 -8.87
C GLU A 209 -7.39 -9.03 -7.62
N MET A 210 -6.80 -8.97 -6.42
CA MET A 210 -7.49 -9.25 -5.17
C MET A 210 -8.68 -8.32 -4.96
N ASN A 211 -8.51 -7.00 -5.14
CA ASN A 211 -9.58 -6.05 -4.92
C ASN A 211 -10.75 -6.25 -5.89
N ALA A 212 -10.48 -6.49 -7.18
CA ALA A 212 -11.54 -6.67 -8.18
C ALA A 212 -12.37 -7.93 -7.92
N HIS A 213 -11.68 -9.04 -7.59
CA HIS A 213 -12.36 -10.28 -7.25
C HIS A 213 -13.19 -10.15 -5.97
N ASN A 214 -12.64 -9.55 -4.91
CA ASN A 214 -13.38 -9.37 -3.66
C ASN A 214 -14.57 -8.42 -3.82
N SER A 215 -14.44 -7.36 -4.64
CA SER A 215 -15.57 -6.49 -4.96
C SER A 215 -16.69 -7.23 -5.68
N LEU A 216 -16.37 -8.07 -6.66
CA LEU A 216 -17.39 -8.87 -7.34
C LEU A 216 -17.99 -9.94 -6.40
N TYR A 217 -17.17 -10.53 -5.53
CA TYR A 217 -17.64 -11.45 -4.50
C TYR A 217 -18.69 -10.78 -3.59
N LEU A 218 -18.45 -9.53 -3.16
CA LEU A 218 -19.42 -8.75 -2.39
C LEU A 218 -20.72 -8.51 -3.17
N VAL A 219 -20.63 -8.22 -4.48
CA VAL A 219 -21.81 -8.05 -5.33
C VAL A 219 -22.65 -9.34 -5.35
N LEU A 220 -22.01 -10.49 -5.52
CA LEU A 220 -22.69 -11.79 -5.50
C LEU A 220 -23.38 -12.06 -4.16
N LEU A 221 -22.69 -11.80 -3.04
CA LEU A 221 -23.28 -11.94 -1.71
C LEU A 221 -24.50 -11.04 -1.50
N VAL A 222 -24.48 -9.82 -2.02
CA VAL A 222 -25.63 -8.91 -1.94
C VAL A 222 -26.77 -9.38 -2.84
N LYS A 223 -26.50 -9.80 -4.08
CA LYS A 223 -27.54 -10.34 -4.98
C LYS A 223 -28.18 -11.62 -4.43
N GLN A 224 -27.41 -12.46 -3.75
CA GLN A 224 -27.89 -13.67 -3.05
C GLN A 224 -28.51 -13.35 -1.67
N ARG A 225 -28.61 -12.07 -1.28
CA ARG A 225 -29.20 -11.59 -0.02
C ARG A 225 -28.47 -12.07 1.24
N HIS A 226 -27.20 -12.46 1.12
CA HIS A 226 -26.33 -12.75 2.27
C HIS A 226 -25.82 -11.49 2.97
N LEU A 227 -25.74 -10.36 2.25
CA LEU A 227 -25.30 -9.07 2.79
C LEU A 227 -26.27 -7.95 2.42
N PRO A 228 -26.36 -6.88 3.24
CA PRO A 228 -27.17 -5.72 2.93
C PRO A 228 -26.58 -4.92 1.75
N LYS A 229 -27.46 -4.31 0.93
CA LYS A 229 -27.06 -3.50 -0.23
C LYS A 229 -26.16 -2.31 0.14
N GLN A 230 -26.31 -1.78 1.35
CA GLN A 230 -25.49 -0.70 1.90
C GLN A 230 -23.99 -1.04 1.93
N THR A 231 -23.63 -2.33 1.96
CA THR A 231 -22.24 -2.77 1.88
C THR A 231 -21.56 -2.29 0.59
N LEU A 232 -22.26 -2.31 -0.55
CA LEU A 232 -21.71 -1.91 -1.84
C LEU A 232 -21.61 -0.40 -2.00
N ILE A 233 -22.56 0.36 -1.44
CA ILE A 233 -22.53 1.83 -1.44
C ILE A 233 -21.29 2.33 -0.65
N ASN A 234 -20.95 1.61 0.40
CA ASN A 234 -19.84 1.94 1.30
C ASN A 234 -18.52 1.28 0.89
N LEU A 235 -18.37 0.79 -0.35
CA LEU A 235 -17.13 0.16 -0.81
C LEU A 235 -15.90 1.07 -0.66
N HIS A 236 -16.09 2.39 -0.76
CA HIS A 236 -15.06 3.39 -0.54
C HIS A 236 -14.52 3.45 0.90
N LEU A 237 -15.13 2.73 1.85
CA LEU A 237 -14.63 2.59 3.23
C LEU A 237 -13.71 1.37 3.41
N PHE A 238 -13.59 0.50 2.40
CA PHE A 238 -12.71 -0.68 2.42
C PHE A 238 -11.26 -0.31 2.08
N ASN A 239 -10.75 0.74 2.72
CA ASN A 239 -9.38 1.21 2.64
C ASN A 239 -8.88 1.63 4.03
N SER A 240 -7.61 2.02 4.16
CA SER A 240 -7.04 2.42 5.44
C SER A 240 -7.18 3.92 5.74
N GLN A 241 -7.82 4.71 4.88
CA GLN A 241 -7.98 6.16 5.08
C GLN A 241 -8.66 6.53 6.41
N PRO A 242 -9.69 5.82 6.90
CA PRO A 242 -10.23 6.06 8.24
C PRO A 242 -9.19 5.87 9.35
N CYS A 243 -8.30 4.88 9.21
CA CYS A 243 -7.20 4.63 10.14
C CYS A 243 -6.14 5.73 10.05
N GLU A 244 -5.74 6.15 8.84
CA GLU A 244 -4.82 7.27 8.66
C GLU A 244 -5.37 8.57 9.25
N SER A 245 -6.67 8.83 9.08
CA SER A 245 -7.33 9.98 9.69
C SER A 245 -7.29 9.90 11.21
N LEU A 246 -7.53 8.71 11.80
CA LEU A 246 -7.41 8.51 13.24
C LEU A 246 -5.98 8.81 13.74
N PHE A 247 -4.96 8.36 13.01
CA PHE A 247 -3.56 8.66 13.35
C PHE A 247 -3.25 10.15 13.22
N ARG A 248 -3.76 10.83 12.19
CA ARG A 248 -3.63 12.29 12.02
C ARG A 248 -4.29 13.03 13.18
N ASP A 249 -5.51 12.64 13.53
CA ASP A 249 -6.24 13.25 14.65
C ASP A 249 -5.48 13.01 15.96
N ALA A 250 -4.94 11.81 16.19
CA ALA A 250 -4.09 11.52 17.34
C ALA A 250 -2.80 12.36 17.37
N ARG A 251 -2.16 12.61 16.22
CA ARG A 251 -1.00 13.52 16.13
C ARG A 251 -1.39 14.96 16.43
N SER A 252 -2.58 15.38 16.01
CA SER A 252 -3.12 16.74 16.25
C SER A 252 -3.55 17.00 17.70
N LEU A 253 -3.85 15.94 18.47
CA LEU A 253 -4.15 16.03 19.89
C LEU A 253 -2.88 16.23 20.72
N SER A 254 -2.27 17.41 20.57
CA SER A 254 -1.20 17.89 21.44
C SER A 254 -1.74 18.90 22.47
N SER A 255 -1.00 19.11 23.56
CA SER A 255 -1.39 20.12 24.56
C SER A 255 -1.12 21.53 24.01
N THR A 256 -1.75 22.54 24.62
CA THR A 256 -1.70 23.96 24.23
C THR A 256 -0.28 24.55 24.09
N PHE A 257 0.72 23.88 24.67
CA PHE A 257 2.14 24.29 24.66
C PHE A 257 3.07 23.20 24.11
N SER A 258 2.54 22.22 23.38
CA SER A 258 3.32 21.13 22.80
C SER A 258 2.97 20.95 21.33
N THR A 259 3.97 21.01 20.46
CA THR A 259 3.88 20.69 19.04
C THR A 259 4.35 19.27 18.74
N VAL A 260 4.47 18.43 19.79
CA VAL A 260 5.02 17.09 19.68
C VAL A 260 4.03 16.17 18.96
N VAL A 261 4.31 15.96 17.67
CA VAL A 261 3.59 15.06 16.77
C VAL A 261 3.91 13.58 17.00
N ASN A 262 5.11 13.27 17.50
CA ASN A 262 5.52 11.90 17.79
C ASN A 262 5.12 11.49 19.22
N PHE A 263 4.49 10.33 19.38
CA PHE A 263 3.96 9.92 20.68
C PHE A 263 4.26 8.45 20.95
N THR A 264 4.41 8.10 22.23
CA THR A 264 4.62 6.72 22.65
C THR A 264 3.32 5.91 22.53
N VAL A 265 3.40 4.58 22.61
CA VAL A 265 2.19 3.72 22.64
C VAL A 265 1.26 4.09 23.80
N LYS A 266 1.82 4.43 24.97
CA LYS A 266 1.04 4.87 26.14
C LYS A 266 0.30 6.17 25.85
N ASP A 267 0.96 7.11 25.19
CA ASP A 267 0.35 8.37 24.77
C ASP A 267 -0.75 8.13 23.73
N PHE A 268 -0.52 7.22 22.78
CA PHE A 268 -1.54 6.84 21.78
C PHE A 268 -2.79 6.29 22.44
N ILE A 269 -2.66 5.36 23.40
CA ILE A 269 -3.81 4.79 24.12
C ILE A 269 -4.62 5.90 24.81
N ARG A 270 -3.95 6.82 25.50
CA ARG A 270 -4.62 7.97 26.13
C ARG A 270 -5.30 8.90 25.12
N ARG A 271 -4.64 9.21 24.00
CA ARG A 271 -5.22 10.05 22.93
C ARG A 271 -6.39 9.34 22.25
N SER A 272 -6.32 8.02 22.05
CA SER A 272 -7.38 7.22 21.44
C SER A 272 -8.66 7.19 22.30
N GLN A 273 -8.53 7.15 23.63
CA GLN A 273 -9.68 7.28 24.54
C GLN A 273 -10.36 8.65 24.40
N LYS A 274 -9.57 9.73 24.32
CA LYS A 274 -10.10 11.08 24.08
C LYS A 274 -10.80 11.18 22.72
N LEU A 275 -10.19 10.62 21.65
CA LEU A 275 -10.80 10.58 20.32
C LEU A 275 -12.11 9.79 20.32
N SER A 276 -12.17 8.67 21.04
CA SER A 276 -13.41 7.88 21.17
C SER A 276 -14.53 8.71 21.78
N ILE A 277 -14.24 9.46 22.86
CA ILE A 277 -15.22 10.35 23.50
C ILE A 277 -15.65 11.46 22.53
N LEU A 278 -14.70 12.09 21.82
CA LEU A 278 -15.02 13.13 20.82
C LEU A 278 -15.88 12.59 19.68
N ASN A 279 -15.62 11.37 19.20
CA ASN A 279 -16.42 10.74 18.17
C ASN A 279 -17.83 10.37 18.66
N GLN A 280 -17.98 9.94 19.92
CA GLN A 280 -19.30 9.74 20.54
C GLN A 280 -20.07 11.05 20.62
N PHE A 281 -19.43 12.15 21.03
CA PHE A 281 -20.06 13.47 21.00
C PHE A 281 -20.49 13.86 19.58
N ARG A 282 -19.61 13.70 18.58
CA ARG A 282 -19.94 13.98 17.17
C ARG A 282 -21.12 13.16 16.65
N TYR A 283 -21.22 11.89 17.03
CA TYR A 283 -22.35 11.04 16.65
C TYR A 283 -23.66 11.53 17.30
N ASN A 284 -23.63 11.82 18.60
CA ASN A 284 -24.80 12.27 19.35
C ASN A 284 -25.26 13.70 18.99
N GLN A 285 -24.44 14.49 18.29
CA GLN A 285 -24.86 15.81 17.77
C GLN A 285 -26.03 15.69 16.79
N LEU A 286 -26.10 14.60 16.02
CA LEU A 286 -27.19 14.37 15.06
C LEU A 286 -28.54 14.16 15.75
N GLU A 287 -28.54 13.76 17.03
CA GLU A 287 -29.76 13.48 17.80
C GLU A 287 -30.15 14.58 18.80
N LYS A 288 -29.22 15.48 19.16
CA LYS A 288 -29.39 16.40 20.30
C LYS A 288 -28.88 17.82 20.02
N ASP A 289 -29.38 18.52 18.99
CA ASP A 289 -29.30 19.99 18.78
C ASP A 289 -28.01 20.73 19.24
N LEU A 290 -26.86 20.05 19.22
CA LEU A 290 -25.59 20.51 19.75
C LEU A 290 -24.73 20.87 18.54
N SER A 291 -24.69 22.15 18.19
CA SER A 291 -23.86 22.60 17.07
C SER A 291 -22.43 22.85 17.53
N PHE A 292 -21.48 22.04 17.06
CA PHE A 292 -20.07 22.40 17.16
C PHE A 292 -19.71 23.38 16.03
N PRO A 293 -18.82 24.36 16.29
CA PRO A 293 -18.34 25.25 15.24
C PRO A 293 -17.53 24.43 14.22
N ILE A 294 -18.15 24.16 13.08
CA ILE A 294 -17.49 23.55 11.92
C ILE A 294 -16.90 24.71 11.10
N HIS A 295 -15.59 24.70 10.91
CA HIS A 295 -14.94 25.66 10.01
C HIS A 295 -15.56 25.56 8.61
N HIS A 296 -15.90 26.69 7.98
CA HIS A 296 -16.64 26.75 6.71
C HIS A 296 -16.06 25.85 5.60
N LYS A 297 -14.73 25.64 5.55
CA LYS A 297 -14.05 24.72 4.61
C LYS A 297 -14.37 23.22 4.80
N HIS A 298 -14.92 22.82 5.94
CA HIS A 298 -15.26 21.44 6.28
C HIS A 298 -16.77 21.17 6.28
N LYS A 299 -17.58 22.17 5.94
CA LYS A 299 -19.03 22.04 5.79
C LYS A 299 -19.32 21.32 4.46
N ARG A 300 -19.02 20.02 4.40
CA ARG A 300 -19.44 19.17 3.28
C ARG A 300 -20.85 18.70 3.58
N GLU A 301 -21.79 19.04 2.70
CA GLU A 301 -23.14 18.48 2.72
C GLU A 301 -23.02 16.96 2.64
N HIS A 302 -23.51 16.27 3.67
CA HIS A 302 -23.70 14.83 3.62
C HIS A 302 -24.87 14.55 2.68
N LEU A 303 -24.60 14.49 1.38
CA LEU A 303 -25.53 13.90 0.42
C LEU A 303 -25.74 12.44 0.84
N LEU A 304 -26.93 12.14 1.36
CA LEU A 304 -27.37 10.76 1.52
C LEU A 304 -27.29 10.08 0.14
N PRO A 305 -26.79 8.83 0.07
CA PRO A 305 -26.79 8.10 -1.19
C PRO A 305 -28.23 8.03 -1.72
N SER A 306 -28.42 8.41 -2.98
CA SER A 306 -29.73 8.45 -3.60
C SER A 306 -30.33 7.04 -3.69
N SER A 307 -31.65 6.94 -3.51
CA SER A 307 -32.41 5.69 -3.66
C SER A 307 -32.13 4.95 -4.97
N HIS A 308 -31.80 5.69 -6.04
CA HIS A 308 -31.45 5.16 -7.36
C HIS A 308 -30.27 4.16 -7.39
N GLN A 309 -29.30 4.25 -6.47
CA GLN A 309 -28.16 3.31 -6.45
C GLN A 309 -28.55 1.91 -5.94
N LEU A 310 -29.66 1.78 -5.21
CA LEU A 310 -30.12 0.51 -4.62
C LEU A 310 -30.85 -0.38 -5.63
N ASP A 311 -31.53 0.23 -6.60
CA ASP A 311 -32.28 -0.47 -7.66
C ASP A 311 -31.34 -0.99 -8.77
N GLU A 312 -30.22 -0.28 -8.99
CA GLU A 312 -29.15 -0.64 -9.94
C GLU A 312 -28.56 -2.05 -9.66
N ILE A 313 -28.47 -2.45 -8.40
CA ILE A 313 -27.85 -3.73 -7.98
C ILE A 313 -28.66 -4.94 -8.45
N ASP A 314 -29.98 -4.84 -8.37
CA ASP A 314 -30.87 -5.96 -8.70
C ASP A 314 -30.88 -6.18 -10.22
N ALA A 315 -30.91 -5.10 -11.00
CA ALA A 315 -30.87 -5.11 -12.45
C ALA A 315 -29.48 -5.42 -13.05
N LEU A 316 -28.43 -5.50 -12.22
CA LEU A 316 -27.06 -5.69 -12.69
C LEU A 316 -26.86 -7.05 -13.37
N ASP A 317 -26.65 -7.04 -14.69
CA ASP A 317 -26.15 -8.21 -15.43
C ASP A 317 -24.62 -8.26 -15.31
N ILE A 318 -24.14 -9.16 -14.46
CA ILE A 318 -22.70 -9.32 -14.19
C ILE A 318 -21.96 -9.80 -15.44
N GLN A 319 -22.54 -10.72 -16.21
CA GLN A 319 -21.84 -11.30 -17.35
C GLN A 319 -21.64 -10.25 -18.44
N GLN A 320 -22.71 -9.52 -18.79
CA GLN A 320 -22.60 -8.43 -19.75
C GLN A 320 -21.65 -7.34 -19.28
N LEU A 321 -21.68 -6.99 -17.98
CA LEU A 321 -20.77 -5.99 -17.42
C LEU A 321 -19.30 -6.41 -17.58
N ILE A 322 -18.98 -7.68 -17.30
CA ILE A 322 -17.61 -8.18 -17.40
C ILE A 322 -17.15 -8.26 -18.86
N LEU A 323 -18.03 -8.67 -19.78
CA LEU A 323 -17.75 -8.62 -21.21
C LEU A 323 -17.48 -7.19 -21.68
N ASN A 324 -18.32 -6.24 -21.29
CA ASN A 324 -18.11 -4.81 -21.59
C ASN A 324 -16.77 -4.29 -21.01
N ALA A 325 -16.37 -4.74 -19.81
CA ALA A 325 -15.09 -4.38 -19.22
C ALA A 325 -13.90 -4.97 -20.00
N TYR A 326 -14.04 -6.20 -20.48
CA TYR A 326 -13.04 -6.84 -21.33
C TYR A 326 -12.92 -6.16 -22.70
N GLU A 327 -14.04 -5.83 -23.36
CA GLU A 327 -14.04 -5.07 -24.61
C GLU A 327 -13.39 -3.70 -24.44
N GLN A 328 -13.68 -2.99 -23.34
CA GLN A 328 -13.03 -1.73 -23.02
C GLN A 328 -11.51 -1.91 -22.83
N ALA A 329 -11.08 -2.98 -22.16
CA ALA A 329 -9.67 -3.30 -21.99
C ALA A 329 -8.98 -3.55 -23.34
N LEU A 330 -9.62 -4.31 -24.25
CA LEU A 330 -9.12 -4.52 -25.61
C LEU A 330 -8.99 -3.21 -26.39
N ASN A 331 -10.01 -2.34 -26.30
CA ASN A 331 -9.99 -1.04 -26.96
C ASN A 331 -8.86 -0.14 -26.45
N LEU A 332 -8.58 -0.14 -25.15
CA LEU A 332 -7.48 0.65 -24.56
C LEU A 332 -6.10 0.22 -25.10
N VAL A 333 -5.88 -1.07 -25.34
CA VAL A 333 -4.58 -1.61 -25.77
C VAL A 333 -4.48 -1.88 -27.27
N LYS A 334 -5.54 -1.57 -28.03
CA LYS A 334 -5.65 -1.89 -29.47
C LYS A 334 -4.49 -1.32 -30.29
N HIS A 335 -4.05 -0.11 -29.97
CA HIS A 335 -2.98 0.59 -30.70
C HIS A 335 -1.57 0.14 -30.32
N SER A 336 -1.43 -0.63 -29.22
CA SER A 336 -0.13 -0.98 -28.63
C SER A 336 0.57 -2.17 -29.29
N LYS A 337 -0.04 -2.78 -30.33
CA LYS A 337 0.38 -4.08 -30.92
C LYS A 337 0.49 -5.23 -29.91
N LEU A 338 -0.17 -5.07 -28.76
CA LEU A 338 -0.20 -6.06 -27.69
C LEU A 338 -1.02 -7.28 -28.13
N LEU A 339 -2.16 -7.03 -28.77
CA LEU A 339 -3.09 -8.06 -29.24
C LEU A 339 -2.48 -8.94 -30.32
N ASP A 340 -1.67 -8.38 -31.23
CA ASP A 340 -0.98 -9.14 -32.28
C ASP A 340 -0.10 -10.24 -31.66
N THR A 341 0.68 -9.89 -30.63
CA THR A 341 1.54 -10.85 -29.92
C THR A 341 0.71 -11.95 -29.24
N LEU A 342 -0.45 -11.62 -28.69
CA LEU A 342 -1.31 -12.61 -28.01
C LEU A 342 -2.01 -13.52 -29.01
N ASN A 343 -2.46 -12.97 -30.14
CA ASN A 343 -3.09 -13.69 -31.23
C ASN A 343 -2.16 -14.76 -31.82
N GLU A 344 -0.88 -14.43 -31.99
CA GLU A 344 0.16 -15.39 -32.41
C GLU A 344 0.28 -16.60 -31.46
N HIS A 345 -0.06 -16.42 -30.17
CA HIS A 345 0.03 -17.45 -29.13
C HIS A 345 -1.33 -18.06 -28.77
N LYS A 346 -2.38 -17.84 -29.59
CA LYS A 346 -3.73 -18.37 -29.40
C LYS A 346 -4.40 -17.92 -28.09
N ILE A 347 -4.16 -16.69 -27.65
CA ILE A 347 -4.90 -16.08 -26.53
C ILE A 347 -5.81 -15.00 -27.12
N ASN A 348 -6.99 -15.42 -27.57
CA ASN A 348 -7.83 -14.59 -28.45
C ASN A 348 -9.14 -14.19 -27.77
N CYS A 349 -9.61 -14.97 -26.79
CA CYS A 349 -10.82 -14.69 -26.04
C CYS A 349 -10.56 -14.55 -24.54
N LEU A 350 -11.60 -14.12 -23.83
CA LEU A 350 -11.58 -13.98 -22.37
C LEU A 350 -11.27 -15.32 -21.68
N ASP A 351 -11.80 -16.43 -22.20
CA ASP A 351 -11.59 -17.76 -21.62
C ASP A 351 -10.15 -18.25 -21.75
N ASP A 352 -9.55 -18.06 -22.92
CA ASP A 352 -8.14 -18.38 -23.16
C ASP A 352 -7.25 -17.61 -22.17
N LEU A 353 -7.52 -16.31 -22.00
CA LEU A 353 -6.77 -15.45 -21.10
C LEU A 353 -6.96 -15.85 -19.64
N GLY A 354 -8.20 -16.12 -19.23
CA GLY A 354 -8.54 -16.56 -17.87
C GLY A 354 -7.80 -17.85 -17.50
N ASN A 355 -7.91 -18.87 -18.35
CA ASN A 355 -7.25 -20.16 -18.15
C ASN A 355 -5.73 -20.04 -18.14
N TYR A 356 -5.16 -19.24 -19.05
CA TYR A 356 -3.72 -18.99 -19.10
C TYR A 356 -3.21 -18.39 -17.79
N ILE A 357 -3.82 -17.28 -17.35
CA ILE A 357 -3.42 -16.57 -16.13
C ILE A 357 -3.62 -17.46 -14.89
N PHE A 358 -4.72 -18.21 -14.81
CA PHE A 358 -4.96 -19.13 -13.71
C PHE A 358 -3.82 -20.14 -13.55
N ASN A 359 -3.40 -20.76 -14.65
CA ASN A 359 -2.29 -21.71 -14.64
C ASN A 359 -0.97 -21.06 -14.22
N VAL A 360 -0.68 -19.85 -14.71
CA VAL A 360 0.54 -19.10 -14.34
C VAL A 360 0.54 -18.75 -12.85
N LEU A 361 -0.58 -18.28 -12.30
CA LEU A 361 -0.67 -17.93 -10.87
C LEU A 361 -0.58 -19.17 -9.98
N ASN A 362 -1.28 -20.24 -10.34
CA ASN A 362 -1.31 -21.48 -9.57
C ASN A 362 0.07 -22.20 -9.56
N THR A 363 0.80 -22.18 -10.68
CA THR A 363 2.16 -22.76 -10.73
C THR A 363 3.15 -22.01 -9.83
N ASN A 364 2.91 -20.72 -9.59
CA ASN A 364 3.76 -19.89 -8.74
C ASN A 364 3.36 -19.94 -7.24
N SER A 365 2.19 -20.48 -6.88
CA SER A 365 1.79 -20.64 -5.48
C SER A 365 2.42 -21.90 -4.89
N ARG A 366 3.68 -21.81 -4.46
CA ARG A 366 4.22 -22.79 -3.50
C ARG A 366 3.55 -22.53 -2.15
N MET A 367 2.66 -23.42 -1.71
CA MET A 367 2.18 -23.37 -0.33
C MET A 367 3.38 -23.60 0.59
N ILE A 368 3.80 -22.57 1.29
CA ILE A 368 4.77 -22.70 2.37
C ILE A 368 4.07 -23.46 3.48
N ASN A 369 4.54 -24.67 3.79
CA ASN A 369 3.98 -25.48 4.85
C ASN A 369 4.56 -25.02 6.20
N TYR A 370 3.80 -24.21 6.93
CA TYR A 370 4.17 -23.72 8.26
C TYR A 370 4.02 -24.78 9.38
N SER A 371 3.75 -26.07 9.05
CA SER A 371 3.61 -27.13 10.05
C SER A 371 4.92 -27.61 10.67
N PHE A 372 6.06 -27.27 10.08
CA PHE A 372 7.36 -27.66 10.61
C PHE A 372 8.00 -26.46 11.30
N ARG A 373 8.40 -26.64 12.57
CA ARG A 373 9.40 -25.75 13.18
C ARG A 373 10.63 -25.81 12.27
N THR A 374 11.05 -24.66 11.76
CA THR A 374 12.26 -24.50 10.98
C THR A 374 13.48 -24.83 11.83
N GLU A 375 13.82 -26.12 11.90
CA GLU A 375 15.15 -26.58 12.25
C GLU A 375 15.97 -26.63 10.95
N ASN A 376 16.90 -25.67 10.85
CA ASN A 376 18.07 -25.61 9.97
C ASN A 376 17.88 -25.30 8.47
N ASN A 377 18.51 -24.18 8.09
CA ASN A 377 19.16 -23.87 6.82
C ASN A 377 18.34 -23.91 5.53
N THR A 378 17.56 -22.85 5.32
CA THR A 378 17.53 -22.16 4.03
C THR A 378 17.52 -20.66 4.30
N SER A 379 18.63 -20.00 3.98
CA SER A 379 18.75 -18.56 3.81
C SER A 379 17.99 -18.12 2.55
N GLU A 380 16.68 -18.38 2.50
CA GLU A 380 15.77 -17.54 1.72
C GLU A 380 15.26 -16.48 2.69
N GLU A 381 16.18 -15.56 2.97
CA GLU A 381 15.85 -14.24 3.48
C GLU A 381 14.69 -13.73 2.64
N PHE A 382 13.55 -13.51 3.31
CA PHE A 382 12.47 -12.74 2.75
C PHE A 382 13.10 -11.52 2.10
N GLY A 383 12.87 -11.32 0.80
CA GLY A 383 13.11 -10.05 0.15
C GLY A 383 12.23 -8.99 0.81
N LEU A 384 12.65 -8.54 1.98
CA LEU A 384 12.78 -7.13 2.28
C LEU A 384 13.67 -6.63 1.17
N ASP A 385 13.07 -6.16 0.08
CA ASP A 385 13.74 -5.18 -0.74
C ASP A 385 14.18 -4.12 0.28
N GLU A 386 15.48 -4.06 0.56
CA GLU A 386 16.11 -2.92 1.20
C GLU A 386 15.76 -1.73 0.31
N GLU A 387 14.64 -1.08 0.63
CA GLU A 387 14.46 0.30 0.27
C GLU A 387 15.60 1.02 0.98
N ASN A 388 16.67 1.35 0.24
CA ASN A 388 17.71 2.27 0.69
C ASN A 388 17.00 3.49 1.30
N ASP A 389 16.92 3.50 2.62
CA ASP A 389 16.50 4.61 3.47
C ASP A 389 17.75 5.44 3.82
N ASP A 390 18.67 5.54 2.86
CA ASP A 390 19.76 6.50 2.88
C ASP A 390 19.13 7.89 2.73
N ASN A 391 18.77 8.45 3.88
CA ASN A 391 18.80 9.88 4.05
C ASN A 391 20.25 10.31 3.81
N ASP A 392 20.56 10.71 2.56
CA ASP A 392 21.65 11.63 2.28
C ASP A 392 21.35 12.94 3.01
N VAL A 393 21.63 12.94 4.32
CA VAL A 393 21.84 14.15 5.10
C VAL A 393 23.14 14.71 4.57
N VAL A 394 23.03 15.59 3.58
CA VAL A 394 24.12 16.50 3.23
C VAL A 394 24.40 17.32 4.48
N ASP A 395 25.50 16.96 5.16
CA ASP A 395 26.01 17.62 6.34
C ASP A 395 26.27 19.09 6.01
N TYR A 396 25.52 19.99 6.65
CA TYR A 396 25.89 21.39 6.69
C TYR A 396 26.89 21.57 7.82
N ALA A 397 28.09 21.98 7.46
CA ALA A 397 29.14 22.37 8.38
C ALA A 397 28.63 23.39 9.40
N SER A 398 28.84 23.09 10.67
CA SER A 398 28.93 24.09 11.72
C SER A 398 30.13 23.76 12.59
N ASP A 399 31.13 24.63 12.47
CA ASP A 399 32.30 24.72 13.35
C ASP A 399 31.88 24.66 14.83
N GLN A 400 32.59 23.83 15.60
CA GLN A 400 33.41 24.23 16.76
C GLN A 400 33.62 23.03 17.69
N LEU A 401 34.86 22.50 17.64
CA LEU A 401 35.70 22.00 18.73
C LEU A 401 35.01 21.29 19.92
N ILE A 402 35.27 19.99 20.06
CA ILE A 402 35.78 19.36 21.29
C ILE A 402 36.58 18.10 20.89
N ASP A 403 37.87 18.18 21.24
CA ASP A 403 38.96 17.21 21.36
C ASP A 403 38.87 15.79 20.79
N GLU A 404 39.89 15.53 19.98
CA GLU A 404 40.37 14.28 19.41
C GLU A 404 40.67 13.22 20.48
N ILE A 405 40.25 11.97 20.21
CA ILE A 405 40.95 10.77 20.69
C ILE A 405 41.34 9.98 19.44
N PRO A 406 42.63 9.63 19.22
CA PRO A 406 43.06 8.97 18.00
C PRO A 406 42.59 7.52 17.96
N PHE A 407 42.06 7.12 16.80
CA PHE A 407 41.73 5.75 16.46
C PHE A 407 43.00 5.03 16.00
N ASP A 408 43.42 3.97 16.69
CA ASP A 408 44.53 3.09 16.30
C ASP A 408 43.97 1.89 15.51
N PRO A 409 44.29 1.74 14.20
CA PRO A 409 43.67 0.74 13.36
C PRO A 409 44.51 -0.54 13.34
N GLN A 410 44.62 -1.25 14.45
CA GLN A 410 45.13 -2.64 14.50
C GLN A 410 44.43 -3.45 15.59
N ASN A 411 43.28 -4.04 15.27
CA ASN A 411 42.84 -5.33 15.82
C ASN A 411 41.56 -5.82 15.10
N GLU A 412 41.75 -6.43 13.94
CA GLU A 412 40.79 -7.39 13.40
C GLU A 412 40.89 -8.68 14.20
N ASN A 413 39.92 -8.91 15.09
CA ASN A 413 39.38 -10.21 15.52
C ASN A 413 38.45 -9.99 16.72
N VAL A 414 37.16 -9.77 16.47
CA VAL A 414 36.13 -9.79 17.52
C VAL A 414 35.13 -10.90 17.19
N SER A 415 35.09 -11.87 18.11
CA SER A 415 34.19 -13.02 18.18
C SER A 415 32.72 -12.58 18.30
N ASP A 416 31.79 -13.41 17.80
CA ASP A 416 30.31 -13.26 17.82
C ASP A 416 29.65 -13.17 19.23
N ASP A 417 30.42 -12.86 20.28
CA ASP A 417 29.92 -12.80 21.67
C ASP A 417 29.66 -11.38 22.20
N ASP A 418 29.94 -10.33 21.43
CA ASP A 418 29.74 -8.94 21.86
C ASP A 418 28.33 -8.41 21.51
N GLU A 419 27.29 -9.03 22.06
CA GLU A 419 26.00 -8.35 22.24
C GLU A 419 26.20 -7.17 23.20
N SER A 420 26.15 -5.94 22.66
CA SER A 420 26.26 -4.69 23.41
C SER A 420 25.48 -4.70 24.74
N ILE A 421 26.21 -4.78 25.85
CA ILE A 421 25.64 -4.82 27.19
C ILE A 421 25.13 -3.42 27.55
N LEU A 422 23.81 -3.28 27.70
CA LEU A 422 23.20 -2.04 28.19
C LEU A 422 23.48 -1.89 29.70
N ASN A 423 24.27 -0.88 30.07
CA ASN A 423 24.54 -0.51 31.46
C ASN A 423 23.44 0.42 31.97
N SER A 424 22.84 0.12 33.13
CA SER A 424 21.85 0.98 33.77
C SER A 424 22.22 1.29 35.23
N THR A 425 22.07 2.55 35.64
CA THR A 425 22.36 3.05 36.99
C THR A 425 21.13 3.11 37.91
N LYS A 426 19.98 2.58 37.47
CA LYS A 426 18.74 2.60 38.28
C LYS A 426 18.75 1.52 39.36
N SER A 427 18.42 1.93 40.59
CA SER A 427 18.40 1.05 41.77
C SER A 427 17.12 0.23 41.92
N ASP A 428 15.96 0.70 41.42
CA ASP A 428 14.66 0.03 41.63
C ASP A 428 13.88 -0.21 40.34
N PHE A 429 13.46 -1.47 40.14
CA PHE A 429 12.67 -1.95 38.99
C PHE A 429 11.34 -2.59 39.44
N ASN A 430 10.61 -1.92 40.33
CA ASN A 430 9.32 -2.42 40.80
C ASN A 430 8.32 -2.60 39.65
N GLY A 431 7.80 -3.83 39.50
CA GLY A 431 6.80 -4.21 38.50
C GLY A 431 7.34 -4.80 37.20
N MET A 432 8.66 -5.00 37.06
CA MET A 432 9.27 -5.60 35.87
C MET A 432 9.67 -7.07 36.09
N ARG A 433 9.38 -7.94 35.11
CA ARG A 433 9.85 -9.34 35.11
C ARG A 433 11.27 -9.40 34.56
N ILE A 434 12.24 -9.28 35.46
CA ILE A 434 13.66 -9.49 35.17
C ILE A 434 14.01 -10.91 35.62
N VAL A 435 14.69 -11.68 34.77
CA VAL A 435 15.05 -13.07 35.07
C VAL A 435 16.56 -13.26 35.03
N ASP A 436 17.07 -14.09 35.94
CA ASP A 436 18.51 -14.32 36.10
C ASP A 436 19.06 -15.29 35.05
N ASN A 437 18.23 -16.25 34.60
CA ASN A 437 18.58 -17.21 33.55
C ASN A 437 17.43 -17.37 32.55
N ILE A 438 17.78 -17.59 31.28
CA ILE A 438 16.82 -17.84 30.20
C ILE A 438 17.11 -19.17 29.51
N ASN A 439 16.06 -19.78 28.97
CA ASN A 439 16.21 -20.95 28.10
C ASN A 439 17.00 -20.54 26.83
N PRO A 440 18.08 -21.24 26.45
CA PRO A 440 18.88 -20.92 25.25
C PRO A 440 18.06 -20.78 23.97
N ALA A 441 16.96 -21.53 23.84
CA ALA A 441 16.06 -21.49 22.69
C ALA A 441 15.27 -20.16 22.56
N LEU A 442 15.22 -19.34 23.61
CA LEU A 442 14.49 -18.06 23.63
C LEU A 442 15.41 -16.84 23.65
N ARG A 443 16.72 -17.02 23.48
CA ARG A 443 17.75 -15.97 23.59
C ARG A 443 17.47 -14.74 22.71
N GLN A 444 16.92 -14.95 21.52
CA GLN A 444 16.53 -13.87 20.59
C GLN A 444 15.40 -12.96 21.10
N SER A 445 14.64 -13.37 22.12
CA SER A 445 13.52 -12.60 22.68
C SER A 445 13.88 -11.77 23.91
N TYR A 446 15.15 -11.80 24.34
CA TYR A 446 15.64 -11.11 25.54
C TYR A 446 16.87 -10.25 25.21
N PHE A 447 17.11 -9.22 26.03
CA PHE A 447 18.34 -8.43 26.06
C PHE A 447 19.13 -8.80 27.32
N LYS A 448 20.46 -8.85 27.21
CA LYS A 448 21.36 -8.87 28.37
C LYS A 448 21.49 -7.44 28.92
N VAL A 449 21.23 -7.28 30.22
CA VAL A 449 21.34 -5.99 30.92
C VAL A 449 22.20 -6.19 32.15
N LYS A 450 23.18 -5.31 32.37
CA LYS A 450 24.02 -5.34 33.56
C LYS A 450 23.43 -4.40 34.60
N ILE A 451 22.99 -4.96 35.73
CA ILE A 451 22.40 -4.22 36.86
C ILE A 451 23.23 -4.55 38.10
N ASN A 452 23.85 -3.55 38.73
CA ASN A 452 24.69 -3.71 39.92
C ASN A 452 25.75 -4.81 39.77
N ASN A 453 26.47 -4.81 38.65
CA ASN A 453 27.48 -5.81 38.26
C ASN A 453 26.98 -7.25 38.01
N ASN A 454 25.68 -7.52 38.12
CA ASN A 454 25.10 -8.82 37.77
C ASN A 454 24.43 -8.76 36.39
N ILE A 455 24.67 -9.79 35.57
CA ILE A 455 24.03 -9.94 34.26
C ILE A 455 22.62 -10.48 34.49
N LYS A 456 21.62 -9.77 33.98
CA LYS A 456 20.21 -10.18 34.02
C LYS A 456 19.61 -10.10 32.62
N TYR A 457 18.53 -10.84 32.38
CA TYR A 457 17.86 -10.90 31.09
C TYR A 457 16.49 -10.21 31.15
N LEU A 458 16.25 -9.31 30.19
CA LEU A 458 15.00 -8.56 30.06
C LEU A 458 14.32 -8.89 28.73
N HIS A 459 13.03 -9.22 28.76
CA HIS A 459 12.29 -9.51 27.53
C HIS A 459 12.18 -8.26 26.63
N LYS A 460 12.33 -8.42 25.31
CA LYS A 460 12.31 -7.29 24.34
C LYS A 460 11.02 -6.47 24.40
N GLN A 461 9.86 -7.11 24.65
CA GLN A 461 8.59 -6.40 24.84
C GLN A 461 8.55 -5.53 26.11
N SER A 462 9.30 -5.92 27.15
CA SER A 462 9.46 -5.14 28.37
C SER A 462 10.43 -3.97 28.16
N ALA A 463 11.40 -4.11 27.26
CA ALA A 463 12.34 -3.04 26.91
C ALA A 463 11.70 -1.88 26.12
N CYS A 464 10.61 -2.12 25.37
CA CYS A 464 9.81 -1.02 24.79
C CYS A 464 9.31 -0.02 25.84
N TRP A 465 9.23 -0.41 27.12
CA TRP A 465 8.87 0.47 28.23
C TRP A 465 10.07 1.25 28.80
N LEU A 466 11.32 0.82 28.55
CA LEU A 466 12.53 1.52 29.02
C LEU A 466 12.86 2.76 28.18
N GLN A 467 12.47 2.80 26.89
CA GLN A 467 12.76 3.93 26.00
C GLN A 467 11.87 5.16 26.23
N SER A 468 10.91 5.15 27.16
CA SER A 468 9.93 6.24 27.29
C SER A 468 10.43 7.49 28.02
N ASN A 469 11.54 7.41 28.76
CA ASN A 469 11.87 8.47 29.74
C ASN A 469 13.06 9.36 29.36
N GLN A 470 13.84 9.03 28.32
CA GLN A 470 15.05 9.80 27.94
C GLN A 470 15.23 10.03 26.43
N MET A 471 14.22 9.83 25.60
CA MET A 471 14.33 10.24 24.19
C MET A 471 14.04 11.74 24.05
N LYS A 472 15.00 12.48 23.48
CA LYS A 472 14.78 13.85 22.98
C LYS A 472 13.62 13.78 21.99
N LYS A 473 12.46 14.30 22.39
CA LYS A 473 11.30 14.46 21.52
C LYS A 473 11.69 15.52 20.49
N LEU A 474 11.83 15.12 19.23
CA LEU A 474 11.98 16.08 18.13
C LEU A 474 10.71 16.95 18.09
N SER A 475 10.83 18.15 18.65
CA SER A 475 9.86 19.22 18.47
C SER A 475 10.03 19.75 17.06
N SER A 476 8.95 19.85 16.29
CA SER A 476 8.96 20.56 14.99
C SER A 476 8.90 22.07 15.21
N ASP A 477 9.54 22.59 16.27
CA ASP A 477 9.28 23.93 16.76
C ASP A 477 9.71 24.98 15.74
N ARG A 478 8.73 25.48 14.99
CA ARG A 478 8.81 26.82 14.40
C ARG A 478 9.07 27.87 15.49
N LEU A 479 8.70 27.58 16.74
CA LEU A 479 8.86 28.47 17.88
C LEU A 479 10.31 28.59 18.36
N SER A 480 11.15 27.57 18.23
CA SER A 480 12.58 27.66 18.57
C SER A 480 13.35 28.50 17.54
N ARG A 481 12.92 28.50 16.27
CA ARG A 481 13.43 29.46 15.27
C ARG A 481 13.03 30.90 15.57
N VAL A 482 11.84 31.11 16.15
CA VAL A 482 11.37 32.45 16.56
C VAL A 482 12.04 32.90 17.87
N MET A 483 12.27 31.98 18.81
CA MET A 483 12.95 32.29 20.08
C MET A 483 14.46 32.50 19.92
N GLN A 484 15.11 31.83 18.96
CA GLN A 484 16.51 32.12 18.60
C GLN A 484 16.68 33.51 17.98
N GLN A 485 15.66 34.01 17.26
CA GLN A 485 15.68 35.38 16.72
C GLN A 485 15.50 36.46 17.79
N THR A 486 15.02 36.12 18.99
CA THR A 486 14.87 37.08 20.11
C THR A 486 16.08 37.13 21.04
N SER A 487 17.02 36.19 20.95
CA SER A 487 18.25 36.20 21.77
C SER A 487 19.41 37.03 21.18
N ASP A 488 19.31 37.45 19.91
CA ASP A 488 20.35 38.25 19.25
C ASP A 488 20.11 39.77 19.35
N HIS A 489 19.13 40.20 20.14
CA HIS A 489 18.89 41.61 20.47
C HIS A 489 18.84 41.80 21.98
N ASN A 490 20.00 41.76 22.62
CA ASN A 490 20.21 42.45 23.88
C ASN A 490 21.40 43.40 23.72
N TYR A 491 21.08 44.68 23.92
CA TYR A 491 22.01 45.80 24.13
C TYR A 491 22.88 45.58 25.36
#